data_AF-A0A8J2RS27-F1
#
_entry.id   AF-A0A8J2RS27-F1
#
_cell.length_a   1.000
_cell.length_b   1.000
_cell.length_c   1.000
_cell.angle_alpha   90.00
_cell.angle_beta   90.00
_cell.angle_gamma   90.00
#
_symmetry.space_group_name_H-M   'P 1'
#
loop_
_entity.id
_entity.type
_entity.pdbx_description
1 polymer ?
#
loop_
_entity_poly.entity_id
_entity_poly.type
_entity_poly.pdbx_seq_one_letter_code
_entity_poly.pdbx_strand_id
1 'polypeptide(L)'
;MVKHPELNEKIEIMIALAPLSSFAHFTTGLFRFLSPFTNRIEDVLNAVGVHGWLDSYGFGDRFFKVVCEQTYFQARYCKNWFREVVGPSENLDPAMIPLFDANFLRGTSVKVIAQFAQNYNAGNVYQAYDFGRKGNLLHYGTIKPFEYDITKITAPVYVFSGGRDQLVTPMDVDWLLSKLMNMIGSERINDYSHLDFIWGIDVKEKLYGKVIALLPLP
;
A
#
# COMPACT_ATOMS: atom_id res chain seq x y z
N MET A 1 0.32 -15.07 13.62
CA MET A 1 1.71 -15.55 13.75
C MET A 1 2.64 -14.34 13.90
N VAL A 2 3.68 -14.47 14.73
CA VAL A 2 4.80 -13.51 14.80
C VAL A 2 5.99 -14.11 14.07
N LYS A 3 6.60 -13.34 13.15
CA LYS A 3 7.75 -13.82 12.36
C LYS A 3 9.08 -13.58 13.06
N HIS A 4 9.26 -12.36 13.56
CA HIS A 4 10.53 -11.87 14.10
C HIS A 4 10.31 -11.12 15.42
N PRO A 5 9.90 -11.83 16.50
CA PRO A 5 9.65 -11.19 17.79
C PRO A 5 10.86 -10.42 18.30
N GLU A 6 12.07 -10.89 18.03
CA GLU A 6 13.34 -10.29 18.43
C GLU A 6 13.60 -8.90 17.85
N LEU A 7 12.90 -8.51 16.77
CA LEU A 7 13.03 -7.18 16.20
C LEU A 7 12.26 -6.13 16.99
N ASN A 8 11.24 -6.50 17.76
CA ASN A 8 10.49 -5.52 18.56
C ASN A 8 11.38 -4.83 19.59
N GLU A 9 12.33 -5.55 20.17
CA GLU A 9 13.26 -5.01 21.18
C GLU A 9 14.33 -4.09 20.56
N LYS A 10 14.48 -4.12 19.23
CA LYS A 10 15.48 -3.31 18.49
C LYS A 10 14.89 -2.05 17.88
N ILE A 11 13.57 -1.90 17.92
CA ILE A 11 12.86 -0.75 17.37
C ILE A 11 12.46 0.14 18.55
N GLU A 12 13.14 1.28 18.69
CA GLU A 12 12.83 2.25 19.74
C GLU A 12 11.46 2.91 19.50
N ILE A 13 11.17 3.26 18.26
CA ILE A 13 9.86 3.75 17.83
C ILE A 13 9.64 3.44 16.34
N MET A 14 8.43 3.02 15.99
CA MET A 14 7.95 2.95 14.61
C MET A 14 7.00 4.14 14.36
N ILE A 15 7.39 5.05 13.47
CA ILE A 15 6.51 6.13 13.00
C ILE A 15 5.94 5.71 11.64
N ALA A 16 4.65 5.39 11.62
CA ALA A 16 3.99 4.82 10.45
C ALA A 16 3.20 5.91 9.70
N LEU A 17 3.54 6.16 8.44
CA LEU A 17 2.87 7.13 7.57
C LEU A 17 2.01 6.36 6.55
N ALA A 18 0.69 6.60 6.56
CA ALA A 18 -0.29 5.85 5.77
C ALA A 18 -0.11 4.31 5.87
N PRO A 19 -0.15 3.72 7.09
CA PRO A 19 0.20 2.32 7.30
C PRO A 19 -0.82 1.35 6.71
N LEU A 20 -0.39 0.61 5.69
CA LEU A 20 -1.17 -0.48 5.11
C LEU A 20 -1.05 -1.75 5.98
N SER A 21 -2.19 -2.35 6.32
CA SER A 21 -2.24 -3.64 7.03
C SER A 21 -3.31 -4.54 6.44
N SER A 22 -4.57 -4.45 6.88
CA SER A 22 -5.68 -4.91 6.07
C SER A 22 -5.76 -4.06 4.79
N PHE A 23 -6.29 -4.67 3.74
CA PHE A 23 -6.52 -4.00 2.46
C PHE A 23 -7.95 -4.26 1.98
N ALA A 24 -8.90 -4.23 2.91
CA ALA A 24 -10.27 -4.67 2.71
C ALA A 24 -11.15 -3.60 2.06
N HIS A 25 -10.81 -2.33 2.24
CA HIS A 25 -11.71 -1.22 1.97
C HIS A 25 -11.21 -0.24 0.89
N PHE A 26 -10.02 -0.45 0.29
CA PHE A 26 -9.50 0.37 -0.83
C PHE A 26 -10.55 0.61 -1.91
N THR A 27 -10.66 1.80 -2.52
CA THR A 27 -11.87 2.21 -3.26
C THR A 27 -11.88 2.00 -4.77
N THR A 28 -10.75 1.64 -5.39
CA THR A 28 -10.62 1.59 -6.85
C THR A 28 -11.47 0.47 -7.49
N GLY A 29 -12.56 0.85 -8.18
CA GLY A 29 -13.56 -0.09 -8.71
C GLY A 29 -13.01 -1.18 -9.65
N LEU A 30 -12.10 -0.81 -10.58
CA LEU A 30 -11.50 -1.77 -11.51
C LEU A 30 -10.72 -2.86 -10.78
N PHE A 31 -9.90 -2.49 -9.79
CA PHE A 31 -9.11 -3.45 -9.04
C PHE A 31 -10.00 -4.33 -8.16
N ARG A 32 -11.04 -3.78 -7.52
CA ARG A 32 -12.02 -4.57 -6.77
C ARG A 32 -12.69 -5.64 -7.65
N PHE A 33 -13.05 -5.28 -8.89
CA PHE A 33 -13.65 -6.22 -9.84
C PHE A 33 -12.69 -7.34 -10.27
N LEU A 34 -11.40 -7.03 -10.42
CA LEU A 34 -10.39 -8.00 -10.83
C LEU A 34 -9.89 -8.89 -9.67
N SER A 35 -9.99 -8.42 -8.42
CA SER A 35 -9.44 -9.13 -7.25
C SER A 35 -9.86 -10.61 -7.14
N PRO A 36 -11.13 -11.01 -7.35
CA PRO A 36 -11.52 -12.43 -7.27
C PRO A 36 -10.83 -13.34 -8.29
N PHE A 37 -10.29 -12.77 -9.37
CA PHE A 37 -9.60 -13.50 -10.44
C PHE A 37 -8.08 -13.45 -10.32
N THR A 38 -7.54 -12.85 -9.25
CA THR A 38 -6.11 -12.55 -9.13
C THR A 38 -5.19 -13.74 -9.36
N ASN A 39 -5.49 -14.91 -8.78
CA ASN A 39 -4.66 -16.11 -8.96
C ASN A 39 -4.62 -16.58 -10.43
N ARG A 40 -5.75 -16.51 -11.15
CA ARG A 40 -5.80 -16.86 -12.58
C ARG A 40 -5.03 -15.86 -13.44
N ILE A 41 -5.14 -14.58 -13.10
CA ILE A 41 -4.40 -13.51 -13.78
C ILE A 41 -2.90 -13.74 -13.58
N GLU A 42 -2.47 -14.01 -12.34
CA GLU A 42 -1.08 -14.33 -12.03
C GLU A 42 -0.58 -15.57 -12.78
N ASP A 43 -1.35 -16.66 -12.81
CA ASP A 43 -0.99 -17.88 -13.55
C ASP A 43 -0.76 -17.59 -15.04
N VAL A 44 -1.66 -16.82 -15.66
CA VAL A 44 -1.54 -16.42 -17.08
C VAL A 44 -0.30 -15.56 -17.30
N LEU A 45 -0.07 -14.55 -16.45
CA LEU A 45 1.10 -13.68 -16.54
C LEU A 45 2.40 -14.47 -16.39
N ASN A 46 2.48 -15.37 -15.42
CA ASN A 46 3.63 -16.25 -15.23
C ASN A 46 3.84 -17.18 -16.43
N ALA A 47 2.77 -17.74 -17.02
CA ALA A 47 2.86 -18.62 -18.18
C ALA A 47 3.41 -17.92 -19.43
N VAL A 48 3.15 -16.62 -19.59
CA VAL A 48 3.70 -15.80 -20.69
C VAL A 48 5.03 -15.13 -20.33
N GLY A 49 5.65 -15.50 -19.20
CA GLY A 49 6.96 -15.01 -18.77
C GLY A 49 6.95 -13.59 -18.17
N VAL A 50 5.79 -13.08 -17.76
CA VAL A 50 5.65 -11.78 -17.10
C VAL A 50 5.71 -11.97 -15.59
N HIS A 51 6.86 -11.63 -15.00
CA HIS A 51 7.09 -11.75 -13.56
C HIS A 51 7.22 -10.39 -12.86
N GLY A 52 7.58 -9.35 -13.60
CA GLY A 52 7.64 -7.96 -13.16
C GLY A 52 6.37 -7.20 -13.52
N TRP A 53 6.01 -6.25 -12.68
CA TRP A 53 4.96 -5.26 -12.91
C TRP A 53 5.53 -3.87 -12.63
N LEU A 54 5.24 -2.90 -13.51
CA LEU A 54 5.73 -1.51 -13.38
C LEU A 54 7.26 -1.35 -13.44
N ASP A 55 8.00 -2.30 -13.99
CA ASP A 55 9.47 -2.33 -13.99
C ASP A 55 10.17 -1.35 -14.95
N SER A 56 9.51 -0.26 -15.34
CA SER A 56 9.96 0.80 -16.29
C SER A 56 10.38 0.32 -17.70
N TYR A 57 10.56 -0.99 -17.93
CA TYR A 57 11.01 -1.58 -19.19
C TYR A 57 10.15 -2.77 -19.67
N GLY A 58 9.31 -3.34 -18.81
CA GLY A 58 8.47 -4.49 -19.11
C GLY A 58 7.08 -4.13 -19.62
N PHE A 59 6.21 -5.14 -19.68
CA PHE A 59 4.86 -5.03 -20.25
C PHE A 59 4.01 -3.93 -19.60
N GLY A 60 4.12 -3.78 -18.27
CA GLY A 60 3.37 -2.78 -17.51
C GLY A 60 3.65 -1.35 -17.99
N ASP A 61 4.92 -0.96 -18.07
CA ASP A 61 5.32 0.39 -18.52
C ASP A 61 4.85 0.69 -19.95
N ARG A 62 5.03 -0.27 -20.88
CA ARG A 62 4.54 -0.12 -22.26
C ARG A 62 3.03 0.06 -22.31
N PHE A 63 2.30 -0.70 -21.49
CA PHE A 63 0.85 -0.57 -21.38
C PHE A 63 0.45 0.80 -20.83
N PHE A 64 1.08 1.26 -19.74
CA PHE A 64 0.81 2.58 -19.16
C PHE A 64 1.10 3.72 -20.15
N LYS A 65 2.23 3.70 -20.87
CA LYS A 65 2.57 4.73 -21.88
C LYS A 65 1.56 4.80 -23.01
N VAL A 66 1.06 3.65 -23.48
CA VAL A 66 0.03 3.59 -24.53
C VAL A 66 -1.30 4.15 -24.04
N VAL A 67 -1.67 3.87 -22.78
CA VAL A 67 -2.96 4.26 -22.19
C VAL A 67 -2.97 5.70 -21.68
N CYS A 68 -1.82 6.24 -21.26
CA CYS A 68 -1.73 7.51 -20.52
C CYS A 68 -1.04 8.66 -21.25
N GLU A 69 -0.15 8.42 -22.22
CA GLU A 69 0.78 9.47 -22.69
C GLU A 69 0.61 9.90 -24.15
N GLN A 70 -0.30 9.31 -24.94
CA GLN A 70 -0.39 9.64 -26.38
C GLN A 70 -1.25 10.87 -26.68
N THR A 71 -2.20 11.22 -25.80
CA THR A 71 -3.14 12.33 -26.04
C THR A 71 -3.54 13.06 -24.74
N TYR A 72 -4.02 14.30 -24.86
CA TYR A 72 -4.58 15.05 -23.74
C TYR A 72 -5.71 14.30 -23.00
N PHE A 73 -6.58 13.61 -23.75
CA PHE A 73 -7.69 12.84 -23.18
C PHE A 73 -7.19 11.65 -22.34
N GLN A 74 -6.16 10.96 -22.81
CA GLN A 74 -5.52 9.86 -22.08
C GLN A 74 -4.80 10.36 -20.82
N ALA A 75 -4.06 11.46 -20.91
CA ALA A 75 -3.40 12.06 -19.75
C ALA A 75 -4.42 12.49 -18.70
N ARG A 76 -5.55 13.09 -19.11
CA ARG A 76 -6.65 13.45 -18.23
C ARG A 76 -7.32 12.22 -17.61
N TYR A 77 -7.52 11.15 -18.38
CA TYR A 77 -8.06 9.89 -17.89
C TYR A 77 -7.15 9.27 -16.84
N CYS A 78 -5.85 9.18 -17.10
CA CYS A 78 -4.90 8.61 -16.15
C CYS A 78 -4.72 9.49 -14.91
N LYS A 79 -4.75 10.82 -15.03
CA LYS A 79 -4.80 11.71 -13.86
C LYS A 79 -6.02 11.42 -12.98
N ASN A 80 -7.20 11.27 -13.58
CA ASN A 80 -8.42 10.94 -12.83
C ASN A 80 -8.33 9.54 -12.20
N TRP A 81 -7.85 8.55 -12.96
CA TRP A 81 -7.66 7.19 -12.45
C TRP A 81 -6.67 7.16 -11.29
N PHE A 82 -5.56 7.89 -11.40
CA PHE A 82 -4.57 7.99 -10.35
C PHE A 82 -5.16 8.60 -9.08
N ARG A 83 -5.95 9.67 -9.23
CA ARG A 83 -6.70 10.29 -8.14
C ARG A 83 -7.69 9.32 -7.46
N GLU A 84 -8.29 8.37 -8.20
CA GLU A 84 -9.17 7.33 -7.64
C GLU A 84 -8.41 6.18 -6.94
N VAL A 85 -7.10 6.08 -7.16
CA VAL A 85 -6.23 5.08 -6.51
C VAL A 85 -5.67 5.66 -5.22
N VAL A 86 -5.05 6.83 -5.27
CA VAL A 86 -4.36 7.43 -4.11
C VAL A 86 -5.25 8.35 -3.27
N GLY A 87 -6.36 8.82 -3.85
CA GLY A 87 -7.28 9.77 -3.24
C GLY A 87 -7.13 11.19 -3.82
N PRO A 88 -8.18 12.03 -3.69
CA PRO A 88 -8.13 13.41 -4.14
C PRO A 88 -7.22 14.26 -3.24
N SER A 89 -6.24 14.92 -3.85
CA SER A 89 -5.41 15.93 -3.20
C SER A 89 -5.34 17.22 -4.01
N GLU A 90 -5.46 18.33 -3.29
CA GLU A 90 -5.17 19.68 -3.78
C GLU A 90 -3.79 20.17 -3.30
N ASN A 91 -3.07 19.31 -2.56
CA ASN A 91 -1.82 19.60 -1.89
C ASN A 91 -0.60 19.05 -2.65
N LEU A 92 -0.77 18.60 -3.89
CA LEU A 92 0.34 18.16 -4.75
C LEU A 92 0.72 19.27 -5.73
N ASP A 93 2.01 19.61 -5.81
CA ASP A 93 2.52 20.58 -6.78
C ASP A 93 2.47 20.00 -8.21
N PRO A 94 1.71 20.60 -9.15
CA PRO A 94 1.67 20.14 -10.53
C PRO A 94 3.04 20.17 -11.22
N ALA A 95 3.96 21.03 -10.79
CA ALA A 95 5.33 21.08 -11.33
C ALA A 95 6.15 19.83 -11.00
N MET A 96 5.74 19.06 -9.97
CA MET A 96 6.40 17.82 -9.57
C MET A 96 5.91 16.60 -10.34
N ILE A 97 4.86 16.72 -11.17
CA ILE A 97 4.31 15.61 -11.97
C ILE A 97 5.38 14.92 -12.83
N PRO A 98 6.25 15.63 -13.58
CA PRO A 98 7.28 14.95 -14.38
C PRO A 98 8.28 14.16 -13.54
N LEU A 99 8.59 14.65 -12.32
CA LEU A 99 9.48 13.94 -11.40
C LEU A 99 8.80 12.69 -10.83
N PHE A 100 7.52 12.79 -10.51
CA PHE A 100 6.67 11.68 -10.12
C PHE A 100 6.63 10.64 -11.24
N ASP A 101 6.23 10.99 -12.46
CA ASP A 101 6.13 10.06 -13.58
C ASP A 101 7.48 9.39 -13.86
N ALA A 102 8.57 10.16 -13.75
CA ALA A 102 9.90 9.63 -13.96
C ALA A 102 10.33 8.62 -12.90
N ASN A 103 9.86 8.69 -11.64
CA ASN A 103 10.40 7.90 -10.52
C ASN A 103 9.38 7.04 -9.77
N PHE A 104 8.09 7.22 -10.07
CA PHE A 104 7.01 6.48 -9.46
C PHE A 104 6.93 5.08 -10.07
N LEU A 105 6.60 4.10 -9.23
CA LEU A 105 6.47 2.70 -9.63
C LEU A 105 7.70 2.19 -10.39
N ARG A 106 8.86 2.11 -9.74
CA ARG A 106 10.13 1.57 -10.28
C ARG A 106 10.18 0.03 -10.32
N GLY A 107 9.04 -0.61 -10.48
CA GLY A 107 8.92 -2.05 -10.53
C GLY A 107 8.59 -2.71 -9.20
N THR A 108 7.74 -3.72 -9.28
CA THR A 108 7.48 -4.72 -8.25
C THR A 108 7.22 -6.06 -8.93
N SER A 109 7.07 -7.14 -8.17
CA SER A 109 6.69 -8.44 -8.76
C SER A 109 5.18 -8.55 -8.96
N VAL A 110 4.76 -9.34 -9.94
CA VAL A 110 3.33 -9.71 -10.11
C VAL A 110 2.75 -10.27 -8.81
N LYS A 111 3.54 -11.05 -8.06
CA LYS A 111 3.15 -11.61 -6.75
C LYS A 111 2.78 -10.55 -5.72
N VAL A 112 3.50 -9.42 -5.67
CA VAL A 112 3.16 -8.33 -4.72
C VAL A 112 1.81 -7.72 -5.07
N ILE A 113 1.54 -7.49 -6.36
CA ILE A 113 0.24 -6.98 -6.81
C ILE A 113 -0.87 -7.98 -6.51
N ALA A 114 -0.63 -9.27 -6.77
CA ALA A 114 -1.58 -10.33 -6.44
C ALA A 114 -1.84 -10.41 -4.93
N GLN A 115 -0.83 -10.19 -4.09
CA GLN A 115 -1.00 -10.18 -2.63
C GLN A 115 -1.96 -9.09 -2.15
N PHE A 116 -1.97 -7.91 -2.76
CA PHE A 116 -2.96 -6.88 -2.43
C PHE A 116 -4.38 -7.35 -2.74
N ALA A 117 -4.60 -7.95 -3.91
CA ALA A 117 -5.89 -8.51 -4.27
C ALA A 117 -6.30 -9.68 -3.34
N GLN A 118 -5.35 -10.52 -2.93
CA GLN A 118 -5.59 -11.60 -1.97
C GLN A 118 -5.99 -11.07 -0.59
N ASN A 119 -5.33 -10.01 -0.08
CA ASN A 119 -5.73 -9.37 1.18
C ASN A 119 -7.11 -8.71 1.08
N TYR A 120 -7.42 -8.06 -0.04
CA TYR A 120 -8.77 -7.54 -0.28
C TYR A 120 -9.83 -8.64 -0.23
N ASN A 121 -9.60 -9.76 -0.92
CA ASN A 121 -10.53 -10.89 -0.94
C ASN A 121 -10.72 -11.53 0.44
N ALA A 122 -9.73 -11.44 1.33
CA ALA A 122 -9.82 -11.94 2.70
C ALA A 122 -10.55 -11.00 3.67
N GLY A 123 -10.80 -9.75 3.27
CA GLY A 123 -11.46 -8.76 4.09
C GLY A 123 -10.56 -8.24 5.21
N ASN A 124 -11.13 -8.06 6.41
CA ASN A 124 -10.47 -7.47 7.58
C ASN A 124 -9.48 -8.43 8.25
N VAL A 125 -8.52 -8.90 7.45
CA VAL A 125 -7.46 -9.83 7.79
C VAL A 125 -6.17 -9.34 7.16
N TYR A 126 -5.07 -9.40 7.90
CA TYR A 126 -3.74 -9.20 7.34
C TYR A 126 -3.01 -10.53 7.28
N GLN A 127 -2.82 -11.07 6.07
CA GLN A 127 -2.31 -12.42 5.88
C GLN A 127 -1.08 -12.50 4.98
N ALA A 128 -0.36 -13.61 5.13
CA ALA A 128 0.68 -13.99 4.20
C ALA A 128 0.10 -14.29 2.80
N TYR A 129 0.99 -14.30 1.81
CA TYR A 129 0.62 -14.63 0.44
C TYR A 129 -0.02 -16.04 0.35
N ASP A 130 -1.13 -16.16 -0.37
CA ASP A 130 -1.81 -17.44 -0.59
C ASP A 130 -1.24 -18.12 -1.84
N PHE A 131 -0.43 -19.15 -1.66
CA PHE A 131 0.13 -19.98 -2.75
C PHE A 131 -0.84 -21.07 -3.23
N GLY A 132 -2.10 -21.03 -2.81
CA GLY A 132 -3.07 -22.10 -2.97
C GLY A 132 -2.76 -23.31 -2.07
N ARG A 133 -3.70 -24.27 -1.99
CA ARG A 133 -3.64 -25.37 -1.00
C ARG A 133 -2.30 -26.13 -0.97
N LYS A 134 -1.77 -26.49 -2.15
CA LYS A 134 -0.50 -27.24 -2.26
C LYS A 134 0.70 -26.36 -1.94
N GLY A 135 0.71 -25.12 -2.45
CA GLY A 135 1.79 -24.17 -2.18
C GLY A 135 1.84 -23.78 -0.71
N ASN A 136 0.71 -23.51 -0.07
CA ASN A 136 0.64 -23.20 1.36
C ASN A 136 1.15 -24.38 2.20
N LEU A 137 0.82 -25.62 1.84
CA LEU A 137 1.35 -26.78 2.57
C LEU A 137 2.88 -26.86 2.47
N LEU A 138 3.44 -26.56 1.29
CA LEU A 138 4.89 -26.52 1.07
C LEU A 138 5.57 -25.36 1.80
N HIS A 139 4.97 -24.17 1.79
CA HIS A 139 5.57 -22.96 2.35
C HIS A 139 5.31 -22.77 3.85
N TYR A 140 4.16 -23.21 4.34
CA TYR A 140 3.66 -22.91 5.69
C TYR A 140 3.31 -24.15 6.51
N GLY A 141 3.24 -25.34 5.89
CA GLY A 141 2.77 -26.56 6.56
C GLY A 141 1.25 -26.59 6.80
N THR A 142 0.51 -25.59 6.30
CA THR A 142 -0.94 -25.45 6.46
C THR A 142 -1.63 -25.29 5.11
N ILE A 143 -2.92 -25.64 5.01
CA ILE A 143 -3.68 -25.53 3.74
C ILE A 143 -4.00 -24.06 3.38
N LYS A 144 -4.04 -23.18 4.38
CA LYS A 144 -4.32 -21.75 4.26
C LYS A 144 -3.08 -20.93 4.63
N PRO A 145 -2.91 -19.70 4.11
CA PRO A 145 -1.91 -18.78 4.62
C PRO A 145 -2.18 -18.47 6.10
N PHE A 146 -1.12 -18.13 6.83
CA PHE A 146 -1.26 -17.68 8.21
C PHE A 146 -1.55 -16.18 8.24
N GLU A 147 -2.26 -15.75 9.29
CA GLU A 147 -2.51 -14.34 9.57
C GLU A 147 -1.34 -13.75 10.37
N TYR A 148 -0.95 -12.51 10.07
CA TYR A 148 0.00 -11.76 10.87
C TYR A 148 -0.70 -11.23 12.11
N ASP A 149 -0.20 -11.59 13.29
CA ASP A 149 -0.83 -11.22 14.54
C ASP A 149 -0.34 -9.84 14.99
N ILE A 150 -1.07 -8.80 14.62
CA ILE A 150 -0.75 -7.39 14.91
C ILE A 150 -0.71 -7.13 16.42
N THR A 151 -1.46 -7.89 17.22
CA THR A 151 -1.49 -7.69 18.69
C THR A 151 -0.18 -8.07 19.36
N LYS A 152 0.76 -8.67 18.61
CA LYS A 152 2.08 -9.09 19.07
C LYS A 152 3.18 -8.10 18.72
N ILE A 153 2.83 -6.98 18.08
CA ILE A 153 3.76 -5.86 17.91
C ILE A 153 3.91 -5.19 19.28
N THR A 154 5.08 -5.32 19.87
CA THR A 154 5.42 -4.73 21.18
C THR A 154 6.32 -3.51 21.04
N ALA A 155 6.86 -3.20 19.87
CA ALA A 155 7.54 -1.94 19.61
C ALA A 155 6.54 -0.75 19.74
N PRO A 156 6.96 0.41 20.27
CA PRO A 156 6.11 1.60 20.30
C PRO A 156 5.76 2.08 18.88
N VAL A 157 4.48 2.30 18.60
CA VAL A 157 4.01 2.74 17.28
C VAL A 157 3.27 4.08 17.36
N TYR A 158 3.66 5.05 16.54
CA TYR A 158 2.90 6.26 16.28
C TYR A 158 2.37 6.22 14.85
N VAL A 159 1.07 6.47 14.65
CA VAL A 159 0.43 6.37 13.32
C VAL A 159 0.00 7.76 12.81
N PHE A 160 0.41 8.11 11.60
CA PHE A 160 -0.18 9.19 10.83
C PHE A 160 -0.99 8.62 9.66
N SER A 161 -2.24 9.08 9.50
CA SER A 161 -3.16 8.59 8.47
C SER A 161 -3.89 9.72 7.75
N GLY A 162 -4.27 9.50 6.49
CA GLY A 162 -4.97 10.49 5.67
C GLY A 162 -6.48 10.30 5.71
N GLY A 163 -7.24 11.38 5.86
CA GLY A 163 -8.71 11.33 5.82
C GLY A 163 -9.29 11.13 4.41
N ARG A 164 -8.52 11.46 3.37
CA ARG A 164 -8.87 11.29 1.95
C ARG A 164 -8.08 10.17 1.27
N ASP A 165 -7.31 9.40 2.03
CA ASP A 165 -6.56 8.28 1.50
C ASP A 165 -7.52 7.19 1.00
N GLN A 166 -7.42 6.86 -0.29
CA GLN A 166 -8.24 5.85 -0.95
C GLN A 166 -7.52 4.51 -1.14
N LEU A 167 -6.21 4.48 -0.93
CA LEU A 167 -5.39 3.29 -0.99
C LEU A 167 -5.34 2.62 0.38
N VAL A 168 -4.99 3.38 1.41
CA VAL A 168 -4.99 2.97 2.82
C VAL A 168 -6.11 3.71 3.51
N THR A 169 -7.32 3.17 3.39
CA THR A 169 -8.52 3.89 3.77
C THR A 169 -8.59 4.14 5.28
N PRO A 170 -9.31 5.19 5.72
CA PRO A 170 -9.60 5.41 7.14
C PRO A 170 -10.15 4.17 7.85
N MET A 171 -10.96 3.34 7.17
CA MET A 171 -11.53 2.12 7.73
C MET A 171 -10.47 1.04 7.98
N ASP A 172 -9.56 0.82 7.03
CA ASP A 172 -8.44 -0.13 7.20
C ASP A 172 -7.48 0.35 8.31
N VAL A 173 -7.26 1.66 8.42
CA VAL A 173 -6.48 2.24 9.52
C VAL A 173 -7.20 2.06 10.86
N ASP A 174 -8.50 2.36 10.96
CA ASP A 174 -9.26 2.17 12.20
C ASP A 174 -9.24 0.69 12.65
N TRP A 175 -9.30 -0.24 11.70
CA TRP A 175 -9.09 -1.66 11.99
C TRP A 175 -7.68 -1.94 12.55
N LEU A 176 -6.62 -1.40 11.94
CA LEU A 176 -5.24 -1.52 12.44
C LEU A 176 -5.09 -0.99 13.87
N LEU A 177 -5.60 0.23 14.13
CA LEU A 177 -5.51 0.88 15.44
C LEU A 177 -6.24 0.06 16.52
N SER A 178 -7.32 -0.64 16.16
CA SER A 178 -8.02 -1.54 17.09
C SER A 178 -7.22 -2.79 17.50
N LYS A 179 -6.13 -3.10 16.79
CA LYS A 179 -5.28 -4.28 17.01
C LYS A 179 -3.91 -3.96 17.58
N LEU A 180 -3.41 -2.74 17.39
CA LEU A 180 -2.10 -2.31 17.89
C LEU A 180 -2.13 -2.14 19.41
N MET A 181 -1.45 -3.05 20.12
CA MET A 181 -1.43 -3.05 21.59
C MET A 181 -0.47 -2.02 22.19
N ASN A 182 0.59 -1.64 21.48
CA ASN A 182 1.58 -0.65 21.92
C ASN A 182 1.58 0.62 21.06
N MET A 183 0.39 1.16 20.80
CA MET A 183 0.24 2.45 20.12
C MET A 183 0.44 3.59 21.13
N ILE A 184 1.45 4.43 20.88
CA ILE A 184 1.72 5.61 21.72
C ILE A 184 0.95 6.85 21.26
N GLY A 185 0.43 6.84 20.04
CA GLY A 185 -0.42 7.89 19.52
C GLY A 185 -0.84 7.65 18.07
N SER A 186 -1.87 8.37 17.65
CA SER A 186 -2.31 8.39 16.27
C SER A 186 -2.86 9.76 15.90
N GLU A 187 -2.57 10.23 14.69
CA GLU A 187 -3.12 11.45 14.12
C GLU A 187 -3.69 11.17 12.73
N ARG A 188 -4.92 11.65 12.48
CA ARG A 188 -5.52 11.64 11.15
C ARG A 188 -5.53 13.05 10.58
N ILE A 189 -4.80 13.25 9.49
CA ILE A 189 -4.76 14.51 8.74
C ILE A 189 -5.91 14.45 7.72
N ASN A 190 -7.02 15.12 8.04
CA ASN A 190 -8.30 14.93 7.35
C ASN A 190 -8.26 15.23 5.85
N ASP A 191 -7.42 16.16 5.41
CA ASP A 191 -7.27 16.60 4.03
C ASP A 191 -6.20 15.83 3.24
N TYR A 192 -5.44 14.94 3.87
CA TYR A 192 -4.40 14.15 3.20
C TYR A 192 -4.97 12.92 2.48
N SER A 193 -4.55 12.78 1.22
CA SER A 193 -4.54 11.56 0.41
C SER A 193 -3.26 10.75 0.64
N HIS A 194 -3.11 9.61 -0.03
CA HIS A 194 -1.97 8.71 0.18
C HIS A 194 -0.61 9.35 -0.13
N LEU A 195 -0.55 10.20 -1.16
CA LEU A 195 0.73 10.77 -1.61
C LEU A 195 1.17 12.00 -0.84
N ASP A 196 0.27 12.64 -0.10
CA ASP A 196 0.58 13.88 0.61
C ASP A 196 1.63 13.65 1.70
N PHE A 197 1.74 12.43 2.22
CA PHE A 197 2.76 12.02 3.19
C PHE A 197 4.20 12.08 2.66
N ILE A 198 4.39 12.18 1.34
CA ILE A 198 5.69 12.25 0.69
C ILE A 198 5.84 13.55 -0.11
N TRP A 199 4.81 13.93 -0.86
CA TRP A 199 4.85 15.02 -1.85
C TRP A 199 3.87 16.16 -1.59
N GLY A 200 3.20 16.16 -0.44
CA GLY A 200 2.37 17.28 -0.03
C GLY A 200 3.20 18.57 0.05
N ILE A 201 2.72 19.67 -0.51
CA ILE A 201 3.40 20.98 -0.47
C ILE A 201 3.61 21.41 0.99
N ASP A 202 2.64 21.09 1.85
CA ASP A 202 2.66 21.41 3.29
C ASP A 202 3.18 20.28 4.20
N VAL A 203 3.74 19.20 3.63
CA VAL A 203 4.14 17.99 4.38
C VAL A 203 5.19 18.29 5.44
N LYS A 204 6.07 19.26 5.18
CA LYS A 204 7.09 19.67 6.14
C LYS A 204 6.46 20.30 7.37
N GLU A 205 5.51 21.20 7.18
CA GLU A 205 4.85 21.98 8.21
C GLU A 205 3.83 21.15 9.01
N LYS A 206 3.02 20.34 8.32
CA LYS A 206 1.95 19.56 8.96
C LYS A 206 2.41 18.25 9.59
N LEU A 207 3.43 17.60 9.01
CA LEU A 207 3.81 16.24 9.37
C LEU A 207 5.27 16.12 9.85
N TYR A 208 6.26 16.50 9.03
CA TYR A 208 7.65 16.16 9.31
C TYR A 208 8.19 16.78 10.61
N GLY A 209 7.77 18.00 10.96
CA GLY A 209 8.11 18.59 12.26
C GLY A 209 7.67 17.73 13.45
N LYS A 210 6.49 17.11 13.36
CA LYS A 210 5.95 16.19 14.39
C LYS A 210 6.70 14.87 14.39
N VAL A 211 6.98 14.31 13.22
CA VAL A 211 7.77 13.09 13.06
C VAL A 211 9.14 13.24 13.75
N ILE A 212 9.85 14.34 13.48
CA ILE A 212 11.17 14.61 14.08
C ILE A 212 11.06 14.74 15.60
N ALA A 213 10.03 15.41 16.11
CA ALA A 213 9.82 15.57 17.55
C ALA A 213 9.50 14.25 18.29
N LEU A 214 9.01 13.24 17.57
CA LEU A 214 8.75 11.90 18.12
C LEU A 214 9.98 10.99 18.10
N LEU A 215 11.02 11.34 17.33
CA LEU A 215 12.25 10.56 17.29
C LEU A 215 13.01 10.69 18.62
N PRO A 216 13.72 9.64 19.03
CA PRO A 216 14.58 9.69 20.20
C PRO A 216 15.68 10.75 20.03
N LEU A 217 16.05 11.38 21.14
CA LEU A 217 17.16 12.33 21.15
C LEU A 217 18.48 11.57 20.90
N PRO A 218 19.42 12.16 20.14
CA PRO A 218 20.71 11.55 19.84
C PRO A 218 21.61 11.38 21.06
#